data_AF-A0A9E1BDT2-F1
#
_entry.id   AF-A0A9E1BDT2-F1
#
_cell.length_a   1.000
_cell.length_b   1.000
_cell.length_c   1.000
_cell.angle_alpha   90.00
_cell.angle_beta   90.00
_cell.angle_gamma   90.00
#
_symmetry.space_group_name_H-M   'P 1'
#
loop_
_entity.id
_entity.type
_entity.pdbx_description
1 polymer ?
#
loop_
_entity_poly.entity_id
_entity_poly.type
_entity_poly.pdbx_seq_one_letter_code
_entity_poly.pdbx_strand_id
1 'polypeptide(L)'
;MPKQRITKEMVVDAAFKIARKDGMDRATVKTIAEKLGCSVQPIYSYCNNMDGLRNDVAEKARDFVQKYVCGSIDNDDLFRSTGHAYIKIAREEPHIFRLYLFQERKNISSLEDLYRTETNPAIAEMIAKKLNISLPVARQLHLNMLIYTIGIGTIFSVTSSLISENEIFRQEEQAYRTFLKSALEDKDNE
;
A
#
# COMPACT_ATOMS: atom_id res chain seq x y z
N MET A 1 33.34 -25.21 0.67
CA MET A 1 32.23 -24.44 1.27
C MET A 1 30.92 -25.17 0.98
N PRO A 2 30.03 -25.40 1.96
CA PRO A 2 28.72 -25.96 1.67
C PRO A 2 27.92 -24.97 0.82
N LYS A 3 27.32 -25.44 -0.28
CA LYS A 3 26.41 -24.61 -1.09
C LYS A 3 25.26 -24.15 -0.19
N GLN A 4 25.12 -22.84 0.00
CA GLN A 4 24.00 -22.28 0.74
C GLN A 4 22.69 -22.76 0.10
N ARG A 5 21.82 -23.38 0.91
CA ARG A 5 20.55 -23.93 0.42
C ARG A 5 19.61 -22.76 0.12
N ILE A 6 19.19 -22.66 -1.13
CA ILE A 6 18.16 -21.69 -1.55
C ILE A 6 16.86 -22.02 -0.81
N THR A 7 16.19 -21.01 -0.25
CA THR A 7 14.89 -21.13 0.41
C THR A 7 13.80 -20.38 -0.36
N LYS A 8 12.53 -20.63 -0.03
CA LYS A 8 11.39 -19.89 -0.59
C LYS A 8 11.53 -18.38 -0.35
N GLU A 9 11.92 -17.99 0.85
CA GLU A 9 12.08 -16.58 1.25
C GLU A 9 13.18 -15.90 0.43
N MET A 10 14.30 -16.58 0.17
CA MET A 10 15.36 -16.05 -0.70
C MET A 10 14.87 -15.82 -2.13
N VAL A 11 14.03 -16.73 -2.65
CA VAL A 11 13.42 -16.61 -3.98
C VAL A 11 12.45 -15.43 -4.05
N VAL A 12 11.55 -15.30 -3.06
CA VAL A 12 10.61 -14.17 -2.97
C VAL A 12 11.35 -12.84 -2.79
N ASP A 13 12.39 -12.79 -1.97
CA ASP A 13 13.21 -11.59 -1.78
C ASP A 13 13.95 -11.16 -3.04
N ALA A 14 14.51 -12.14 -3.77
CA ALA A 14 15.17 -11.87 -5.05
C ALA A 14 14.17 -11.35 -6.08
N ALA A 15 13.00 -12.00 -6.20
CA ALA A 15 11.93 -11.59 -7.09
C ALA A 15 11.39 -10.19 -6.72
N PHE A 16 11.16 -9.91 -5.45
CA PHE A 16 10.75 -8.59 -4.97
C PHE A 16 11.77 -7.50 -5.32
N LYS A 17 13.07 -7.75 -5.12
CA LYS A 17 14.13 -6.79 -5.48
C LYS A 17 14.19 -6.52 -6.98
N ILE A 18 13.89 -7.52 -7.82
CA ILE A 18 13.80 -7.34 -9.28
C ILE A 18 12.53 -6.55 -9.62
N ALA A 19 11.39 -6.95 -9.05
CA ALA A 19 10.09 -6.30 -9.27
C ALA A 19 10.11 -4.82 -8.87
N ARG A 20 10.77 -4.49 -7.75
CA ARG A 20 10.97 -3.12 -7.28
C ARG A 20 11.71 -2.25 -8.28
N LYS A 21 12.77 -2.80 -8.88
CA LYS A 21 13.67 -2.06 -9.76
C LYS A 21 13.14 -1.96 -11.19
N ASP A 22 12.71 -3.09 -11.75
CA ASP A 22 12.48 -3.24 -13.19
C ASP A 22 11.03 -3.70 -13.51
N GLY A 23 10.17 -3.83 -12.50
CA GLY A 23 8.79 -4.30 -12.64
C GLY A 23 8.64 -5.83 -12.52
N MET A 24 7.45 -6.27 -12.11
CA MET A 24 7.18 -7.68 -11.80
C MET A 24 7.42 -8.63 -12.99
N ASP A 25 7.18 -8.16 -14.21
CA ASP A 25 7.35 -8.97 -15.42
C ASP A 25 8.82 -9.32 -15.70
N ARG A 26 9.76 -8.57 -15.08
CA ARG A 26 11.20 -8.86 -15.14
C ARG A 26 11.64 -9.89 -14.11
N ALA A 27 10.82 -10.21 -13.11
CA ALA A 27 11.13 -11.23 -12.10
C ALA A 27 10.86 -12.65 -12.62
N THR A 28 11.61 -13.06 -13.64
CA THR A 28 11.55 -14.39 -14.24
C THR A 28 12.41 -15.41 -13.50
N VAL A 29 12.12 -16.70 -13.67
CA VAL A 29 12.93 -17.80 -13.12
C VAL A 29 14.43 -17.61 -13.38
N LYS A 30 14.79 -17.25 -14.63
CA LYS A 30 16.18 -17.04 -15.05
C LYS A 30 16.83 -15.87 -14.28
N THR A 31 16.18 -14.71 -14.27
CA THR A 31 16.71 -13.52 -13.59
C THR A 31 16.81 -13.70 -12.07
N ILE A 32 15.91 -14.49 -11.47
CA ILE A 32 15.94 -14.82 -10.05
C ILE A 32 17.12 -15.75 -9.75
N ALA A 33 17.32 -16.79 -10.56
CA ALA A 33 18.44 -17.71 -10.42
C ALA A 33 19.80 -17.00 -10.58
N GLU A 34 19.91 -16.12 -11.57
CA GLU A 34 21.08 -15.26 -11.77
C GLU A 34 21.36 -14.38 -10.55
N LYS A 35 20.33 -13.74 -10.00
CA LYS A 35 20.46 -12.89 -8.80
C LYS A 35 20.86 -13.67 -7.55
N LEU A 36 20.47 -14.94 -7.46
CA LEU A 36 20.80 -15.84 -6.35
C LEU A 36 22.10 -16.62 -6.57
N GLY A 37 22.73 -16.52 -7.74
CA GLY A 37 23.94 -17.26 -8.09
C GLY A 37 23.72 -18.78 -8.12
N CYS A 38 22.53 -19.24 -8.50
CA CYS A 38 22.17 -20.66 -8.55
C CYS A 38 21.65 -21.09 -9.93
N SER A 39 21.44 -22.39 -10.13
CA SER A 39 20.71 -22.87 -11.32
C SER A 39 19.22 -22.51 -11.21
N VAL A 40 18.46 -22.71 -12.28
CA VAL A 40 16.99 -22.46 -12.29
C VAL A 40 16.19 -23.50 -11.51
N GLN A 41 16.78 -24.68 -11.26
CA GLN A 41 16.08 -25.83 -10.68
C GLN A 41 15.58 -25.60 -9.23
N PRO A 42 16.35 -24.96 -8.32
CA PRO A 42 15.83 -24.55 -7.02
C PRO A 42 14.63 -23.61 -7.12
N ILE A 43 14.56 -22.73 -8.12
CA ILE A 43 13.45 -21.79 -8.27
C ILE A 43 12.16 -22.54 -8.60
N TYR A 44 12.19 -23.48 -9.53
CA TYR A 44 11.06 -24.35 -9.86
C TYR A 44 10.61 -25.22 -8.67
N SER A 45 11.54 -25.60 -7.78
CA SER A 45 11.19 -26.39 -6.59
C SER A 45 10.41 -25.59 -5.53
N TYR A 46 10.52 -24.27 -5.52
CA TYR A 46 9.86 -23.40 -4.54
C TYR A 46 8.69 -22.60 -5.11
N CYS A 47 8.70 -22.35 -6.42
CA CYS A 47 7.61 -21.72 -7.13
C CYS A 47 6.82 -22.80 -7.87
N ASN A 48 5.72 -23.29 -7.27
CA ASN A 48 4.79 -24.21 -7.95
C ASN A 48 4.38 -23.67 -9.33
N ASN A 49 4.15 -22.37 -9.42
CA ASN A 49 3.96 -21.62 -10.66
C ASN A 49 4.36 -20.14 -10.45
N MET A 50 4.43 -19.39 -11.55
CA MET A 50 4.76 -17.96 -11.52
C MET A 50 3.67 -17.12 -10.85
N ASP A 51 2.40 -17.55 -10.88
CA ASP A 51 1.29 -16.84 -10.23
C ASP A 51 1.40 -16.88 -8.70
N GLY A 52 1.79 -18.03 -8.14
CA GLY A 52 2.06 -18.20 -6.72
C GLY A 52 3.21 -17.31 -6.26
N LEU A 53 4.31 -17.27 -7.03
CA LEU A 53 5.41 -16.34 -6.75
C LEU A 53 4.95 -14.88 -6.84
N ARG A 54 4.15 -14.52 -7.84
CA ARG A 54 3.61 -13.17 -7.99
C ARG A 54 2.76 -12.77 -6.79
N ASN A 55 1.94 -13.68 -6.27
CA ASN A 55 1.17 -13.47 -5.04
C ASN A 55 2.06 -13.28 -3.82
N ASP A 56 3.07 -14.12 -3.62
CA ASP A 56 4.02 -13.99 -2.50
C ASP A 56 4.78 -12.63 -2.57
N VAL A 57 5.16 -12.19 -3.77
CA VAL A 57 5.82 -10.91 -4.00
C VAL A 57 4.86 -9.73 -3.79
N ALA A 58 3.57 -9.89 -4.14
CA ALA A 58 2.55 -8.88 -3.89
C ALA A 58 2.22 -8.72 -2.40
N GLU A 59 2.13 -9.81 -1.64
CA GLU A 59 2.02 -9.73 -0.16
C GLU A 59 3.24 -9.03 0.45
N LYS A 60 4.44 -9.34 -0.03
CA LYS A 60 5.65 -8.63 0.42
C LYS A 60 5.63 -7.13 0.05
N ALA A 61 5.06 -6.78 -1.10
CA ALA A 61 4.85 -5.38 -1.51
C ALA A 61 3.83 -4.67 -0.61
N ARG A 62 2.74 -5.35 -0.23
CA ARG A 62 1.78 -4.84 0.76
C ARG A 62 2.46 -4.52 2.08
N ASP A 63 3.22 -5.46 2.64
CA ASP A 63 3.97 -5.27 3.89
C ASP A 63 4.93 -4.08 3.79
N PHE A 64 5.59 -3.92 2.64
CA PHE A 64 6.50 -2.81 2.40
C PHE A 64 5.77 -1.47 2.38
N VAL A 65 4.66 -1.37 1.64
CA VAL A 65 3.84 -0.15 1.56
C VAL A 65 3.28 0.21 2.94
N GLN A 66 2.71 -0.76 3.66
CA GLN A 66 2.18 -0.54 5.00
C GLN A 66 3.25 -0.04 5.97
N LYS A 67 4.45 -0.63 5.97
CA LYS A 67 5.58 -0.16 6.82
C LYS A 67 6.04 1.24 6.44
N TYR A 68 6.09 1.56 5.15
CA TYR A 68 6.46 2.89 4.66
C TYR A 68 5.47 3.95 5.13
N VAL A 69 4.17 3.69 4.95
CA VAL A 69 3.10 4.61 5.35
C VAL A 69 3.09 4.77 6.87
N CYS A 70 3.04 3.67 7.63
CA CYS A 70 3.04 3.72 9.10
C CYS A 70 4.25 4.44 9.69
N GLY A 71 5.44 4.29 9.07
CA GLY A 71 6.66 4.99 9.51
C GLY A 71 6.65 6.50 9.22
N SER A 72 5.70 6.97 8.43
CA SER A 72 5.55 8.38 8.03
C SER A 72 4.36 9.07 8.69
N ILE A 73 3.57 8.36 9.50
CA ILE A 73 2.39 8.91 10.17
C ILE A 73 2.82 9.86 11.29
N ASP A 74 2.25 11.06 11.25
CA ASP A 74 2.27 12.03 12.34
C ASP A 74 0.90 12.00 13.04
N ASN A 75 0.89 11.72 14.35
CA ASN A 75 -0.36 11.69 15.12
C ASN A 75 -1.01 13.08 15.24
N ASP A 76 -0.22 14.15 15.12
CA ASP A 76 -0.70 15.53 15.14
C ASP A 76 -1.26 15.98 13.78
N ASP A 77 -0.87 15.33 12.68
CA ASP A 77 -1.42 15.57 11.34
C ASP A 77 -1.65 14.27 10.55
N LEU A 78 -2.48 13.38 11.10
CA LEU A 78 -2.66 12.01 10.59
C LEU A 78 -3.06 11.96 9.11
N PHE A 79 -4.02 12.80 8.70
CA PHE A 79 -4.53 12.76 7.33
C PHE A 79 -3.51 13.24 6.31
N ARG A 80 -2.85 14.39 6.56
CA ARG A 80 -1.83 14.88 5.62
C ARG A 80 -0.60 13.99 5.61
N SER A 81 -0.13 13.55 6.77
CA SER A 81 1.05 12.69 6.86
C SER A 81 0.83 11.35 6.13
N THR A 82 -0.36 10.76 6.27
CA THR A 82 -0.74 9.55 5.53
C THR A 82 -0.84 9.79 4.02
N GLY A 83 -1.56 10.84 3.60
CA GLY A 83 -1.68 11.22 2.18
C GLY A 83 -0.33 11.44 1.51
N HIS A 84 0.52 12.23 2.16
CA HIS A 84 1.88 12.50 1.71
C HIS A 84 2.72 11.22 1.59
N ALA A 85 2.60 10.29 2.55
CA ALA A 85 3.31 9.02 2.50
C ALA A 85 2.91 8.19 1.28
N TYR A 86 1.62 8.10 0.98
CA TYR A 86 1.10 7.38 -0.19
C TYR A 86 1.56 8.01 -1.52
N ILE A 87 1.58 9.35 -1.60
CA ILE A 87 2.06 10.06 -2.80
C ILE A 87 3.56 9.84 -2.99
N LYS A 88 4.32 9.92 -1.91
CA LYS A 88 5.78 9.76 -1.93
C LYS A 88 6.17 8.33 -2.34
N ILE A 89 5.53 7.30 -1.78
CA ILE A 89 5.81 5.92 -2.22
C ILE A 89 5.35 5.65 -3.66
N ALA A 90 4.24 6.24 -4.11
CA ALA A 90 3.80 6.13 -5.50
C ALA A 90 4.84 6.71 -6.47
N ARG A 91 5.58 7.74 -6.05
CA ARG A 91 6.69 8.36 -6.81
C ARG A 91 7.99 7.57 -6.73
N GLU A 92 8.40 7.22 -5.52
CA GLU A 92 9.71 6.60 -5.25
C GLU A 92 9.74 5.12 -5.63
N GLU A 93 8.61 4.43 -5.49
CA GLU A 93 8.49 2.97 -5.64
C GLU A 93 7.32 2.58 -6.55
N PRO A 94 7.21 3.12 -7.78
CA PRO A 94 6.02 3.00 -8.62
C PRO A 94 5.67 1.54 -8.96
N HIS A 95 6.68 0.68 -9.14
CA HIS A 95 6.45 -0.74 -9.42
C HIS A 95 5.87 -1.49 -8.22
N ILE A 96 6.36 -1.20 -7.01
CA ILE A 96 5.85 -1.80 -5.77
C ILE A 96 4.47 -1.27 -5.47
N PHE A 97 4.26 0.04 -5.64
CA PHE A 97 2.96 0.65 -5.42
C PHE A 97 1.89 0.07 -6.36
N ARG A 98 2.19 -0.07 -7.66
CA ARG A 98 1.28 -0.73 -8.61
C ARG A 98 1.03 -2.20 -8.26
N LEU A 99 2.05 -2.93 -7.77
CA LEU A 99 1.88 -4.32 -7.36
C LEU A 99 0.96 -4.44 -6.14
N TYR A 100 1.08 -3.53 -5.18
CA TYR A 100 0.16 -3.41 -4.04
C TYR A 100 -1.28 -3.09 -4.49
N LEU A 101 -1.44 -2.13 -5.41
CA LEU A 101 -2.77 -1.70 -5.88
C LEU A 101 -3.53 -2.78 -6.66
N PHE A 102 -2.85 -3.43 -7.60
CA PHE A 102 -3.47 -4.41 -8.50
C PHE A 102 -3.54 -5.82 -7.92
N GLN A 103 -3.15 -6.01 -6.66
CA GLN A 103 -3.34 -7.27 -5.99
C GLN A 103 -4.82 -7.48 -5.66
N GLU A 104 -5.34 -8.65 -6.05
CA GLU A 104 -6.66 -9.08 -5.63
C GLU A 104 -6.72 -9.20 -4.09
N ARG A 105 -7.67 -8.51 -3.48
CA ARG A 105 -7.96 -8.64 -2.05
C ARG A 105 -9.00 -9.74 -1.86
N LYS A 106 -8.55 -10.90 -1.40
CA LYS A 106 -9.42 -12.04 -1.11
C LYS A 106 -10.25 -11.78 0.15
N ASN A 107 -11.47 -12.32 0.18
CA ASN A 107 -12.38 -12.25 1.34
C ASN A 107 -12.85 -10.83 1.70
N ILE A 108 -12.88 -9.90 0.74
CA ILE A 108 -13.47 -8.58 0.91
C ILE A 108 -14.84 -8.56 0.24
N SER A 109 -15.92 -8.45 1.03
CA SER A 109 -17.30 -8.42 0.54
C SER A 109 -18.00 -7.07 0.74
N SER A 110 -17.37 -6.18 1.50
CA SER A 110 -17.88 -4.85 1.83
C SER A 110 -16.73 -3.85 2.01
N LEU A 111 -17.05 -2.54 2.03
CA LEU A 111 -16.08 -1.51 2.40
C LEU A 111 -15.65 -1.60 3.87
N GLU A 112 -16.48 -2.17 4.73
CA GLU A 112 -16.11 -2.44 6.12
C GLU A 112 -15.04 -3.53 6.23
N ASP A 113 -15.17 -4.62 5.46
CA ASP A 113 -14.15 -5.66 5.39
C ASP A 113 -12.82 -5.09 4.89
N LEU A 114 -12.88 -4.24 3.87
CA LEU A 114 -11.71 -3.55 3.33
C LEU A 114 -11.05 -2.69 4.41
N TYR A 115 -11.83 -1.86 5.09
CA TYR A 115 -11.34 -0.97 6.14
C TYR A 115 -10.67 -1.75 7.27
N ARG A 116 -11.29 -2.82 7.75
CA ARG A 116 -10.74 -3.65 8.82
C ARG A 116 -9.44 -4.37 8.42
N THR A 117 -9.29 -4.68 7.14
CA THR A 117 -8.11 -5.37 6.61
C THR A 117 -6.94 -4.42 6.36
N GLU A 118 -7.22 -3.19 5.90
CA GLU A 118 -6.19 -2.23 5.49
C GLU A 118 -5.82 -1.23 6.58
N THR A 119 -6.58 -1.13 7.67
CA THR A 119 -6.36 -0.12 8.71
C THR A 119 -6.19 -0.71 10.10
N ASN A 120 -5.54 0.04 10.99
CA ASN A 120 -5.48 -0.27 12.41
C ASN A 120 -6.69 0.36 13.13
N PRO A 121 -7.53 -0.41 13.86
CA PRO A 121 -8.67 0.11 14.61
C PRO A 121 -8.33 1.28 15.56
N ALA A 122 -7.12 1.32 16.12
CA ALA A 122 -6.65 2.38 17.01
C ALA A 122 -6.64 3.77 16.33
N ILE A 123 -6.50 3.83 15.00
CA ILE A 123 -6.52 5.10 14.26
C ILE A 123 -7.91 5.74 14.35
N ALA A 124 -8.98 4.95 14.19
CA ALA A 124 -10.34 5.46 14.31
C ALA A 124 -10.64 5.99 15.71
N GLU A 125 -10.16 5.29 16.74
CA GLU A 125 -10.30 5.72 18.15
C GLU A 125 -9.55 7.02 18.41
N MET A 126 -8.35 7.17 17.85
CA MET A 126 -7.58 8.41 17.95
C MET A 126 -8.27 9.58 17.24
N ILE A 127 -8.80 9.37 16.04
CA ILE A 127 -9.57 10.37 15.29
C ILE A 127 -10.81 10.79 16.11
N ALA A 128 -11.57 9.82 16.62
CA ALA A 128 -12.76 10.06 17.43
C ALA A 128 -12.43 10.94 18.65
N LYS A 129 -11.36 10.61 19.38
CA LYS A 129 -10.90 11.37 20.54
C LYS A 129 -10.44 12.78 20.16
N LYS A 130 -9.66 12.92 19.09
CA LYS A 130 -9.06 14.21 18.68
C LYS A 130 -10.09 15.20 18.16
N LEU A 131 -11.06 14.71 17.39
CA LEU A 131 -12.13 15.53 16.81
C LEU A 131 -13.37 15.61 17.72
N ASN A 132 -13.38 14.85 18.82
CA ASN A 132 -14.52 14.72 19.71
C ASN A 132 -15.81 14.34 18.95
N ILE A 133 -15.72 13.29 18.13
CA ILE A 133 -16.82 12.72 17.31
C ILE A 133 -17.04 11.26 17.70
N SER A 134 -18.19 10.68 17.33
CA SER A 134 -18.47 9.26 17.59
C SER A 134 -17.53 8.35 16.78
N LEU A 135 -17.27 7.15 17.30
CA LEU A 135 -16.41 6.16 16.64
C LEU A 135 -16.91 5.77 15.23
N PRO A 136 -18.23 5.59 14.98
CA PRO A 136 -18.73 5.35 13.63
C PRO A 136 -18.41 6.49 12.66
N VAL A 137 -18.61 7.75 13.06
CA VAL A 137 -18.30 8.93 12.24
C VAL A 137 -16.78 9.03 11.98
N ALA A 138 -15.94 8.78 12.98
CA ALA A 138 -14.49 8.74 12.81
C ALA A 138 -14.03 7.65 11.84
N ARG A 139 -14.62 6.46 11.91
CA ARG A 139 -14.35 5.36 10.97
C ARG A 139 -14.72 5.75 9.55
N GLN A 140 -15.89 6.37 9.36
CA GLN A 140 -16.35 6.81 8.04
C GLN A 140 -15.43 7.89 7.46
N LEU A 141 -15.03 8.88 8.27
CA LEU A 141 -14.07 9.91 7.86
C LEU A 141 -12.74 9.28 7.42
N HIS A 142 -12.21 8.33 8.20
CA HIS A 142 -10.96 7.65 7.87
C HIS A 142 -11.08 6.83 6.58
N LEU A 143 -12.18 6.09 6.41
CA LEU A 143 -12.45 5.31 5.20
C LEU A 143 -12.52 6.21 3.96
N ASN A 144 -13.23 7.34 4.03
CA ASN A 144 -13.32 8.30 2.92
C ASN A 144 -11.92 8.82 2.52
N MET A 145 -11.09 9.17 3.50
CA MET A 145 -9.72 9.61 3.25
C MET A 145 -8.84 8.51 2.67
N LEU A 146 -8.94 7.28 3.18
CA LEU A 146 -8.20 6.13 2.65
C LEU A 146 -8.52 5.89 1.17
N ILE A 147 -9.81 5.87 0.81
CA ILE A 147 -10.26 5.68 -0.58
C ILE A 147 -9.74 6.81 -1.46
N TYR A 148 -9.85 8.06 -1.00
CA TYR A 148 -9.41 9.22 -1.76
C TYR A 148 -7.91 9.21 -2.03
N THR A 149 -7.09 9.01 -0.99
CA THR A 149 -5.63 8.95 -1.07
C THR A 149 -5.16 7.80 -1.95
N ILE A 150 -5.75 6.60 -1.82
CA ILE A 150 -5.43 5.47 -2.70
C ILE A 150 -5.82 5.78 -4.14
N GLY A 151 -6.99 6.37 -4.37
CA GLY A 151 -7.47 6.72 -5.71
C GLY A 151 -6.56 7.74 -6.41
N ILE A 152 -6.25 8.85 -5.74
CA ILE A 152 -5.38 9.89 -6.30
C ILE A 152 -3.93 9.39 -6.47
N GLY A 153 -3.43 8.62 -5.51
CA GLY A 153 -2.12 7.96 -5.61
C GLY A 153 -2.06 6.97 -6.78
N THR A 154 -3.14 6.24 -7.05
CA THR A 154 -3.25 5.33 -8.20
C THR A 154 -3.11 6.10 -9.51
N ILE A 155 -3.91 7.16 -9.71
CA ILE A 155 -3.84 8.04 -10.89
C ILE A 155 -2.42 8.58 -11.05
N PHE A 156 -1.82 9.06 -9.96
CA PHE A 156 -0.48 9.59 -9.96
C PHE A 156 0.57 8.54 -10.37
N SER A 157 0.45 7.30 -9.86
CA SER A 157 1.40 6.23 -10.15
C SER A 157 1.37 5.72 -11.60
N VAL A 158 0.27 5.93 -12.33
CA VAL A 158 0.08 5.48 -13.72
C VAL A 158 0.21 6.60 -14.74
N THR A 159 0.32 7.85 -14.30
CA THR A 159 0.45 9.02 -15.18
C THR A 159 1.93 9.27 -15.49
N SER A 160 2.27 9.41 -16.77
CA SER A 160 3.63 9.58 -17.27
C SER A 160 4.15 11.03 -17.27
N SER A 161 3.34 12.03 -16.84
CA SER A 161 3.72 13.45 -16.89
C SER A 161 3.17 14.35 -15.75
N LEU A 162 4.04 15.28 -15.34
CA LEU A 162 3.88 16.64 -14.78
C LEU A 162 2.87 16.98 -13.66
N ILE A 163 2.04 16.07 -13.15
CA ILE A 163 1.23 16.40 -11.96
C ILE A 163 2.17 16.68 -10.80
N SER A 164 2.19 17.93 -10.35
CA SER A 164 3.06 18.35 -9.25
C SER A 164 2.54 17.77 -7.92
N GLU A 165 3.42 17.42 -6.99
CA GLU A 165 2.97 16.97 -5.65
C GLU A 165 2.07 18.02 -5.00
N ASN A 166 2.39 19.30 -5.21
CA ASN A 166 1.61 20.41 -4.71
C ASN A 166 0.16 20.41 -5.21
N GLU A 167 -0.09 19.98 -6.44
CA GLU A 167 -1.45 19.87 -6.97
C GLU A 167 -2.21 18.74 -6.28
N ILE A 168 -1.56 17.61 -6.07
CA ILE A 168 -2.13 16.44 -5.39
C ILE A 168 -2.40 16.76 -3.92
N PHE A 169 -1.45 17.39 -3.22
CA PHE A 169 -1.61 17.80 -1.83
C PHE A 169 -2.75 18.81 -1.66
N ARG A 170 -2.95 19.74 -2.62
CA ARG A 170 -4.11 20.64 -2.60
C ARG A 170 -5.43 19.88 -2.72
N GLN A 171 -5.47 18.88 -3.59
CA GLN A 171 -6.65 18.03 -3.78
C GLN A 171 -6.94 17.19 -2.52
N GLU A 172 -5.92 16.58 -1.91
CA GLU A 172 -6.07 15.87 -0.62
C GLU A 172 -6.55 16.78 0.51
N GLU A 173 -5.98 17.98 0.64
CA GLU A 173 -6.40 18.96 1.65
C GLU A 173 -7.86 19.41 1.44
N GLN A 174 -8.27 19.62 0.19
CA GLN A 174 -9.64 19.98 -0.14
C GLN A 174 -10.62 18.86 0.19
N ALA A 175 -10.27 17.61 -0.14
CA ALA A 175 -11.06 16.43 0.20
C ALA A 175 -11.18 16.26 1.72
N TYR A 176 -10.06 16.38 2.45
CA TYR A 176 -10.04 16.32 3.90
C TYR A 176 -10.97 17.36 4.53
N ARG A 177 -10.87 18.63 4.13
CA ARG A 177 -11.75 19.69 4.64
C ARG A 177 -13.23 19.39 4.39
N THR A 178 -13.53 18.84 3.23
CA THR A 178 -14.91 18.51 2.83
C THR A 178 -15.45 17.36 3.68
N PHE A 179 -14.70 16.28 3.82
CA PHE A 179 -15.11 15.13 4.63
C PHE A 179 -15.15 15.45 6.12
N LEU A 180 -14.21 16.26 6.62
CA LEU A 180 -14.20 16.72 7.99
C LEU A 180 -15.44 17.55 8.30
N LYS A 181 -15.82 18.47 7.40
CA LYS A 181 -17.02 19.27 7.57
C LYS A 181 -18.27 18.39 7.68
N SER A 182 -18.43 17.43 6.77
CA SER A 182 -19.55 16.46 6.82
C SER A 182 -19.55 15.67 8.13
N ALA A 183 -18.39 15.20 8.59
CA ALA A 183 -18.27 14.43 9.83
C ALA A 183 -18.64 15.26 11.07
N LEU A 184 -18.34 16.56 11.08
CA LEU A 184 -18.71 17.46 12.17
C LEU A 184 -20.20 17.84 12.13
N GLU A 185 -20.81 17.95 10.94
CA GLU A 185 -22.25 18.16 10.80
C GLU A 185 -23.05 16.94 11.28
N ASP A 186 -22.58 15.72 11.01
CA ASP A 186 -23.22 14.49 11.49
C ASP A 186 -23.18 14.38 13.02
N LYS A 187 -22.10 14.87 13.65
CA LYS A 187 -22.00 14.95 15.12
C LYS A 187 -23.09 15.81 15.74
N ASP A 188 -23.44 16.93 15.11
CA ASP A 188 -24.45 17.85 15.63
C ASP A 188 -25.89 17.31 15.45
N ASN A 189 -26.05 16.23 14.67
CA ASN A 189 -27.32 15.54 14.43
C ASN A 189 -27.50 14.25 15.26
N GLU A 190 -26.49 13.83 16.04
CA GLU A 190 -26.55 12.71 17.00
C GLU A 190 -26.96 13.18 18.41
#